data_AF-A0A952CHQ5-F1
#
_entry.id   AF-A0A952CHQ5-F1
#
_cell.length_a   1.000
_cell.length_b   1.000
_cell.length_c   1.000
_cell.angle_alpha   90.00
_cell.angle_beta   90.00
_cell.angle_gamma   90.00
#
_symmetry.space_group_name_H-M   'P 1'
#
loop_
_entity.id
_entity.type
_entity.pdbx_description
1 polymer ?
#
loop_
_entity_poly.entity_id
_entity_poly.type
_entity_poly.pdbx_seq_one_letter_code
_entity_poly.pdbx_strand_id
1 'polypeptide(L)'
;MRAVPNSARCRQCGYRLRGLSANVCPECGTAFDPSDPDSYDDPERRLEWLRRERRQALRMFIAPPGIVTYVVLAWLWAWQFRPTFSLAAWHQLVNHHATPIVCSMAILLMLWIPAGWLIHRRLDPALYPRWRNQGWWRWGLFSLLVASVLALAQPWGVWARFHLSRTALEAQIAGAQQGQAAARFRRIGWLDVEYVHLNWPRGGVFVQTEHDSDDGRYGFAYRAGDSGQGSTPGPGRWRIEQGPARWHP
;
A
#
# COMPACT_ATOMS: atom_id res chain seq x y z
N MET A 1 -18.67 -4.08 56.32
CA MET A 1 -17.27 -3.65 56.08
C MET A 1 -16.76 -4.40 54.87
N ARG A 2 -16.17 -3.72 53.88
CA ARG A 2 -15.52 -4.42 52.75
C ARG A 2 -14.22 -5.05 53.25
N ALA A 3 -13.96 -6.28 52.84
CA ALA A 3 -12.68 -6.93 53.12
C ALA A 3 -11.58 -6.29 52.28
N VAL A 4 -10.41 -6.05 52.90
CA VAL A 4 -9.22 -5.54 52.21
C VAL A 4 -8.71 -6.61 51.23
N PRO A 5 -8.42 -6.27 49.96
CA PRO A 5 -7.87 -7.22 48.99
C PRO A 5 -6.57 -7.86 49.47
N ASN A 6 -6.32 -9.11 49.10
CA ASN A 6 -5.12 -9.85 49.53
C ASN A 6 -3.80 -9.23 49.04
N SER A 7 -3.87 -8.49 47.94
CA SER A 7 -2.77 -7.78 47.29
C SER A 7 -2.50 -6.39 47.89
N ALA A 8 -3.38 -5.85 48.74
CA ALA A 8 -3.29 -4.49 49.26
C ALA A 8 -2.03 -4.25 50.11
N ARG A 9 -1.36 -3.13 49.83
CA ARG A 9 -0.12 -2.69 50.48
C ARG A 9 -0.23 -1.24 50.94
N CYS A 10 0.44 -0.90 52.04
CA CYS A 10 0.56 0.48 52.47
C CYS A 10 1.27 1.32 51.39
N ARG A 11 0.72 2.49 51.04
CA ARG A 11 1.31 3.39 50.03
C ARG A 11 2.67 3.97 50.46
N GLN A 12 2.95 4.00 51.77
CA GLN A 12 4.14 4.63 52.32
C GLN A 12 5.30 3.66 52.51
N CYS A 13 5.06 2.49 53.11
CA CYS A 13 6.10 1.50 53.41
C CYS A 13 5.98 0.17 52.65
N GLY A 14 4.88 -0.08 51.93
CA GLY A 14 4.66 -1.31 51.17
C GLY A 14 4.23 -2.54 51.97
N TYR A 15 4.01 -2.40 53.29
CA TYR A 15 3.54 -3.49 54.16
C TYR A 15 2.17 -4.03 53.73
N ARG A 16 1.95 -5.35 53.83
CA ARG A 16 0.69 -6.00 53.41
C ARG A 16 -0.42 -5.73 54.43
N LEU A 17 -1.54 -5.17 53.98
CA LEU A 17 -2.62 -4.73 54.87
C LEU A 17 -3.69 -5.81 55.14
N ARG A 18 -3.51 -7.01 54.59
CA ARG A 18 -4.47 -8.12 54.71
C ARG A 18 -4.54 -8.63 56.15
N GLY A 19 -5.76 -8.76 56.68
CA GLY A 19 -6.03 -9.44 57.96
C GLY A 19 -5.74 -8.61 59.21
N LEU A 20 -5.47 -7.31 59.05
CA LEU A 20 -5.34 -6.40 60.17
C LEU A 20 -6.70 -6.13 60.81
N SER A 21 -6.75 -6.11 62.15
CA SER A 21 -7.96 -5.79 62.92
C SER A 21 -8.24 -4.29 62.98
N ALA A 22 -7.22 -3.46 62.79
CA ALA A 22 -7.30 -2.01 62.74
C ALA A 22 -6.94 -1.49 61.34
N ASN A 23 -7.59 -0.40 60.95
CA ASN A 23 -7.41 0.31 59.68
C ASN A 23 -6.14 1.21 59.70
N VAL A 24 -5.04 0.70 60.26
CA VAL A 24 -3.77 1.40 60.44
C VAL A 24 -2.60 0.47 60.13
N CYS A 25 -1.61 0.95 59.38
CA CYS A 25 -0.40 0.18 59.08
C CYS A 25 0.46 -0.01 60.34
N PRO A 26 0.85 -1.25 60.71
CA PRO A 26 1.64 -1.50 61.92
C PRO A 26 3.09 -1.00 61.82
N GLU A 27 3.64 -0.88 60.61
CA GLU A 27 5.03 -0.46 60.41
C GLU A 27 5.21 1.06 60.48
N CYS A 28 4.29 1.82 59.88
CA CYS A 28 4.46 3.27 59.70
C CYS A 28 3.32 4.12 60.27
N GLY A 29 2.29 3.51 60.85
CA GLY A 29 1.16 4.22 61.46
C GLY A 29 0.21 4.90 60.48
N THR A 30 0.40 4.77 59.17
CA THR A 30 -0.48 5.37 58.16
C THR A 30 -1.85 4.70 58.20
N ALA A 31 -2.90 5.49 58.42
CA ALA A 31 -4.28 5.03 58.33
C ALA A 31 -4.65 4.71 56.87
N PHE A 32 -5.53 3.73 56.68
CA PHE A 32 -6.11 3.38 55.38
C PHE A 32 -7.59 3.07 55.56
N ASP A 33 -8.43 3.35 54.56
CA ASP A 33 -9.85 3.00 54.59
C ASP A 33 -10.10 1.82 53.63
N PRO A 34 -10.56 0.64 54.11
CA PRO A 34 -10.94 -0.48 53.25
C PRO A 34 -12.04 -0.15 52.22
N SER A 35 -12.79 0.92 52.44
CA SER A 35 -13.85 1.40 51.55
C SER A 35 -13.34 2.37 50.48
N ASP A 36 -12.14 2.94 50.68
CA ASP A 36 -11.46 3.84 49.75
C ASP A 36 -10.24 3.14 49.12
N PRO A 37 -10.36 2.64 47.88
CA PRO A 37 -9.27 1.97 47.19
C PRO A 37 -8.03 2.85 46.96
N ASP A 38 -8.15 4.17 47.08
CA ASP A 38 -7.05 5.09 46.85
C ASP A 38 -6.24 5.34 48.13
N SER A 39 -6.70 4.85 49.30
CA SER A 39 -5.94 4.94 50.55
C SER A 39 -4.80 3.89 50.64
N TYR A 40 -4.78 2.89 49.76
CA TYR A 40 -3.76 1.82 49.73
C TYR A 40 -3.28 1.55 48.29
N ASP A 41 -2.12 0.89 48.13
CA ASP A 41 -1.65 0.44 46.83
C ASP A 41 -2.10 -1.01 46.59
N ASP A 42 -2.71 -1.26 45.44
CA ASP A 42 -3.13 -2.61 45.03
C ASP A 42 -2.50 -2.93 43.67
N PRO A 43 -1.40 -3.71 43.65
CA PRO A 43 -0.71 -4.04 42.42
C PRO A 43 -1.58 -4.87 41.48
N GLU A 44 -2.54 -5.67 41.97
CA GLU A 44 -3.44 -6.45 41.11
C GLU A 44 -4.46 -5.54 40.44
N ARG A 45 -5.10 -4.64 41.20
CA ARG A 45 -6.01 -3.62 40.63
C ARG A 45 -5.29 -2.72 39.62
N ARG A 46 -4.06 -2.31 39.91
CA ARG A 46 -3.22 -1.54 38.98
C ARG A 46 -2.93 -2.36 37.72
N LEU A 47 -2.59 -3.64 37.85
CA LEU A 47 -2.36 -4.51 36.68
C LEU A 47 -3.63 -4.71 35.86
N GLU A 48 -4.79 -4.87 36.51
CA GLU A 48 -6.07 -4.97 35.80
C GLU A 48 -6.42 -3.71 35.04
N TRP A 49 -6.22 -2.55 35.66
CA TRP A 49 -6.42 -1.27 35.00
C TRP A 49 -5.52 -1.16 33.76
N LEU A 50 -4.23 -1.46 33.89
CA LEU A 50 -3.28 -1.52 32.77
C LEU A 50 -3.70 -2.53 31.69
N ARG A 51 -4.23 -3.70 32.08
CA ARG A 51 -4.75 -4.71 31.12
C ARG A 51 -6.00 -4.23 30.40
N ARG A 52 -6.87 -3.45 31.05
CA ARG A 52 -8.08 -2.86 30.43
C ARG A 52 -7.68 -1.77 29.44
N GLU A 53 -6.82 -0.84 29.84
CA GLU A 53 -6.28 0.18 28.95
C GLU A 53 -5.54 -0.44 27.77
N ARG A 54 -4.65 -1.42 28.02
CA ARG A 54 -3.93 -2.11 26.94
C ARG A 54 -4.89 -2.78 25.95
N ARG A 55 -5.98 -3.40 26.43
CA ARG A 55 -7.00 -4.00 25.55
C ARG A 55 -7.77 -2.94 24.75
N GLN A 56 -8.10 -1.80 25.36
CA GLN A 56 -8.76 -0.70 24.67
C GLN A 56 -7.85 -0.07 23.62
N ALA A 57 -6.58 0.17 23.95
CA ALA A 57 -5.58 0.60 23.00
C ALA A 57 -5.45 -0.43 21.86
N LEU A 58 -5.25 -1.72 22.16
CA LEU A 58 -5.15 -2.74 21.11
C LEU A 58 -6.38 -2.77 20.19
N ARG A 59 -7.59 -2.61 20.73
CA ARG A 59 -8.81 -2.54 19.93
C ARG A 59 -8.83 -1.31 19.03
N MET A 60 -8.46 -0.14 19.56
CA MET A 60 -8.40 1.09 18.78
C MET A 60 -7.26 1.08 17.75
N PHE A 61 -6.18 0.35 18.00
CA PHE A 61 -5.03 0.31 17.09
C PHE A 61 -5.14 -0.83 16.06
N ILE A 62 -5.50 -2.05 16.44
CA ILE A 62 -5.45 -3.17 15.49
C ILE A 62 -6.72 -3.25 14.62
N ALA A 63 -7.89 -2.90 15.17
CA ALA A 63 -9.14 -3.10 14.45
C ALA A 63 -9.30 -2.20 13.21
N PRO A 64 -9.00 -0.88 13.25
CA PRO A 64 -9.22 -0.01 12.10
C PRO A 64 -8.39 -0.35 10.86
N PRO A 65 -7.06 -0.52 10.93
CA PRO A 65 -6.27 -0.87 9.74
C PRO A 65 -6.64 -2.27 9.24
N GLY A 66 -6.93 -3.23 10.12
CA GLY A 66 -7.40 -4.56 9.71
C GLY A 66 -8.72 -4.50 8.92
N ILE A 67 -9.69 -3.72 9.40
CA ILE A 67 -10.98 -3.54 8.70
C ILE A 67 -10.77 -2.82 7.38
N VAL A 68 -9.98 -1.74 7.33
CA VAL A 68 -9.70 -1.00 6.09
C VAL A 68 -9.01 -1.89 5.07
N THR A 69 -7.97 -2.62 5.46
CA THR A 69 -7.28 -3.57 4.58
C THR A 69 -8.24 -4.65 4.07
N TYR A 70 -9.08 -5.22 4.94
CA TYR A 70 -10.06 -6.23 4.55
C TYR A 70 -11.09 -5.68 3.55
N VAL A 71 -11.63 -4.48 3.78
CA VAL A 71 -12.60 -3.83 2.89
C VAL A 71 -11.98 -3.54 1.52
N VAL A 72 -10.73 -3.05 1.48
CA VAL A 72 -10.01 -2.82 0.21
C VAL A 72 -9.78 -4.13 -0.54
N LEU A 73 -9.34 -5.18 0.13
CA LEU A 73 -9.14 -6.49 -0.49
C LEU A 73 -10.46 -7.10 -0.99
N ALA A 74 -11.53 -7.03 -0.21
CA ALA A 74 -12.86 -7.49 -0.60
C ALA A 74 -13.41 -6.70 -1.79
N TRP A 75 -13.18 -5.38 -1.82
CA TRP A 75 -13.55 -4.52 -2.95
C TRP A 75 -12.77 -4.92 -4.21
N LEU A 76 -11.44 -5.03 -4.14
CA LEU A 76 -10.60 -5.48 -5.26
C LEU A 76 -11.01 -6.87 -5.77
N TRP A 77 -11.30 -7.81 -4.86
CA TRP A 77 -11.74 -9.16 -5.20
C TRP A 77 -13.11 -9.15 -5.89
N ALA A 78 -14.12 -8.49 -5.31
CA ALA A 78 -15.45 -8.37 -5.92
C ALA A 78 -15.41 -7.66 -7.29
N TRP A 79 -14.42 -6.79 -7.50
CA TRP A 79 -14.21 -6.10 -8.76
C TRP A 79 -13.53 -6.99 -9.83
N GLN A 80 -12.53 -7.80 -9.44
CA GLN A 80 -11.85 -8.77 -10.32
C GLN A 80 -12.83 -9.76 -10.98
N PHE A 81 -13.93 -10.09 -10.29
CA PHE A 81 -14.91 -11.08 -10.74
C PHE A 81 -16.11 -10.50 -11.51
N ARG A 82 -16.11 -9.21 -11.89
CA ARG A 82 -17.17 -8.69 -12.76
C ARG A 82 -16.90 -9.05 -14.23
N PRO A 83 -17.72 -9.92 -14.85
CA PRO A 83 -17.44 -10.49 -16.18
C PRO A 83 -17.59 -9.52 -17.36
N THR A 84 -18.07 -8.30 -17.10
CA THR A 84 -18.38 -7.30 -18.14
C THR A 84 -17.38 -6.15 -18.24
N PHE A 85 -16.36 -6.12 -17.39
CA PHE A 85 -15.37 -5.04 -17.43
C PHE A 85 -14.31 -5.30 -18.50
N SER A 86 -14.24 -4.42 -19.50
CA SER A 86 -13.14 -4.47 -20.47
C SER A 86 -11.81 -4.21 -19.76
N LEU A 87 -10.76 -4.94 -20.14
CA LEU A 87 -9.40 -4.76 -19.61
C LEU A 87 -8.91 -3.31 -19.74
N ALA A 88 -9.36 -2.59 -20.78
CA ALA A 88 -9.05 -1.17 -21.00
C ALA A 88 -9.70 -0.26 -19.95
N ALA A 89 -11.01 -0.44 -19.67
CA ALA A 89 -11.71 0.31 -18.63
C ALA A 89 -11.17 0.00 -17.23
N TRP A 90 -10.77 -1.26 -16.98
CA TRP A 90 -10.09 -1.64 -15.73
C TRP A 90 -8.78 -0.88 -15.57
N HIS A 91 -7.99 -0.78 -16.63
CA HIS A 91 -6.70 -0.12 -16.59
C HIS A 91 -6.79 1.39 -16.36
N GLN A 92 -7.71 2.08 -17.05
CA GLN A 92 -7.97 3.50 -16.80
C GLN A 92 -8.42 3.71 -15.35
N LEU A 93 -9.34 2.88 -14.84
CA LEU A 93 -9.85 3.05 -13.49
C LEU A 93 -8.79 2.77 -12.41
N VAL A 94 -7.95 1.74 -12.61
CA VAL A 94 -6.83 1.45 -11.70
C VAL A 94 -5.78 2.56 -11.76
N ASN A 95 -5.37 3.01 -12.94
CA ASN A 95 -4.34 4.06 -13.02
C ASN A 95 -4.84 5.40 -12.46
N HIS A 96 -6.09 5.78 -12.73
CA HIS A 96 -6.65 7.05 -12.26
C HIS A 96 -7.02 7.04 -10.77
N HIS A 97 -7.52 5.91 -10.25
CA HIS A 97 -8.04 5.86 -8.87
C HIS A 97 -7.17 5.06 -7.90
N ALA A 98 -6.48 4.01 -8.33
CA ALA A 98 -5.65 3.22 -7.41
C ALA A 98 -4.43 4.04 -6.93
N THR A 99 -3.83 4.86 -7.79
CA THR A 99 -2.70 5.72 -7.40
C THR A 99 -3.07 6.70 -6.27
N PRO A 100 -4.13 7.53 -6.39
CA PRO A 100 -4.52 8.40 -5.28
C PRO A 100 -5.01 7.62 -4.05
N ILE A 101 -5.72 6.49 -4.22
CA ILE A 101 -6.15 5.66 -3.08
C ILE A 101 -4.95 5.11 -2.29
N VAL A 102 -3.96 4.53 -2.98
CA VAL A 102 -2.74 4.00 -2.36
C VAL A 102 -1.95 5.12 -1.68
N CYS A 103 -1.81 6.29 -2.32
CA CYS A 103 -1.17 7.45 -1.72
C CYS A 103 -1.91 7.95 -0.48
N SER A 104 -3.24 8.09 -0.53
CA SER A 104 -4.06 8.50 0.61
C SER A 104 -3.95 7.49 1.76
N MET A 105 -3.94 6.19 1.46
CA MET A 105 -3.80 5.15 2.47
C MET A 105 -2.40 5.16 3.13
N ALA A 106 -1.36 5.40 2.34
CA ALA A 106 0.00 5.59 2.84
C ALA A 106 0.11 6.84 3.74
N ILE A 107 -0.52 7.96 3.36
CA ILE A 107 -0.57 9.18 4.17
C ILE A 107 -1.32 8.92 5.49
N LEU A 108 -2.49 8.26 5.44
CA LEU A 108 -3.24 7.93 6.64
C LEU A 108 -2.42 7.04 7.58
N LEU A 109 -1.75 6.01 7.06
CA LEU A 109 -0.83 5.17 7.84
C LEU A 109 0.31 5.99 8.44
N MET A 110 0.92 6.89 7.67
CA MET A 110 1.98 7.77 8.14
C MET A 110 1.53 8.75 9.23
N LEU A 111 0.28 9.25 9.18
CA LEU A 111 -0.26 10.16 10.20
C LEU A 111 -0.73 9.43 11.45
N TRP A 112 -1.16 8.18 11.30
CA TRP A 112 -1.71 7.40 12.39
C TRP A 112 -0.63 6.89 13.36
N ILE A 113 0.59 6.66 12.86
CA ILE A 113 1.79 6.33 13.67
C ILE A 113 2.15 7.44 14.68
N PRO A 114 2.37 8.71 14.29
CA PRO A 114 2.67 9.80 15.22
C PRO A 114 1.47 10.15 16.11
N ALA A 115 0.23 10.01 15.62
CA ALA A 115 -0.96 10.18 16.45
C ALA A 115 -0.99 9.15 17.60
N GLY A 116 -0.71 7.88 17.29
CA GLY A 116 -0.58 6.84 18.30
C GLY A 116 0.52 7.12 19.31
N TRP A 117 1.68 7.59 18.84
CA TRP A 117 2.79 8.00 19.71
C TRP A 117 2.40 9.17 20.62
N LEU A 118 1.70 10.18 20.10
CA LEU A 118 1.31 11.37 20.85
C LEU A 118 0.29 11.06 21.95
N ILE A 119 -0.72 10.23 21.62
CA ILE A 119 -1.73 9.74 22.57
C ILE A 119 -1.04 8.94 23.69
N HIS A 120 -0.14 8.03 23.32
CA HIS A 120 0.54 7.19 24.29
C HIS A 120 1.50 7.98 25.21
N ARG A 121 2.15 9.03 24.68
CA ARG A 121 2.99 9.94 25.47
C ARG A 121 2.18 10.71 26.51
N ARG A 122 0.90 11.00 26.24
CA ARG A 122 0.01 11.67 27.19
C ARG A 122 -0.56 10.73 28.26
N LEU A 123 -0.74 9.45 27.94
CA LEU A 123 -1.45 8.52 28.83
C LEU A 123 -0.59 7.99 29.98
N ASP A 124 0.71 7.72 29.80
CA ASP A 124 1.56 7.34 30.94
C ASP A 124 3.08 7.44 30.65
N PRO A 125 3.83 8.38 31.27
CA PRO A 125 5.28 8.48 31.12
C PRO A 125 6.02 7.22 31.59
N ALA A 126 5.46 6.46 32.54
CA ALA A 126 6.11 5.30 33.15
C ALA A 126 6.21 4.09 32.21
N LEU A 127 5.35 4.01 31.19
CA LEU A 127 5.33 2.90 30.22
C LEU A 127 6.22 3.15 28.98
N TYR A 128 6.72 4.37 28.82
CA TYR A 128 7.51 4.82 27.66
C TYR A 128 8.77 3.98 27.35
N PRO A 129 9.56 3.50 28.34
CA PRO A 129 10.83 2.81 28.06
C PRO A 129 10.67 1.49 27.31
N ARG A 130 9.56 0.77 27.52
CA ARG A 130 9.32 -0.54 26.90
C ARG A 130 8.91 -0.44 25.42
N TRP A 131 8.19 0.62 25.05
CA TRP A 131 7.73 0.82 23.67
C TRP A 131 8.84 1.28 22.72
N ARG A 132 9.83 2.03 23.23
CA ARG A 132 10.99 2.50 22.44
C ARG A 132 11.75 1.35 21.77
N ASN A 133 11.79 0.17 22.40
CA ASN A 133 12.46 -1.03 21.86
C ASN A 133 11.57 -1.93 21.00
N GLN A 134 10.25 -1.68 20.89
CA GLN A 134 9.32 -2.65 20.30
C GLN A 134 9.18 -2.55 18.77
N GLY A 135 10.20 -2.04 18.07
CA GLY A 135 10.33 -2.19 16.61
C GLY A 135 9.22 -1.53 15.78
N TRP A 136 8.45 -0.58 16.33
CA TRP A 136 7.37 0.11 15.63
C TRP A 136 7.82 0.82 14.33
N TRP A 137 9.06 1.30 14.29
CA TRP A 137 9.68 1.85 13.07
C TRP A 137 9.74 0.82 11.92
N ARG A 138 9.76 -0.48 12.23
CA ARG A 138 9.74 -1.55 11.21
C ARG A 138 8.42 -1.58 10.44
N TRP A 139 7.30 -1.25 11.09
CA TRP A 139 5.99 -1.19 10.42
C TRP A 139 5.86 0.03 9.51
N GLY A 140 6.40 1.17 9.94
CA GLY A 140 6.54 2.35 9.07
C GLY A 140 7.44 2.06 7.86
N LEU A 141 8.60 1.44 8.10
CA LEU A 141 9.54 1.06 7.04
C LEU A 141 8.94 0.05 6.06
N PHE A 142 8.22 -0.97 6.58
CA PHE A 142 7.54 -1.97 5.75
C PHE A 142 6.48 -1.34 4.85
N SER A 143 5.66 -0.43 5.38
CA SER A 143 4.62 0.25 4.59
C SER A 143 5.23 1.12 3.49
N LEU A 144 6.33 1.82 3.79
CA LEU A 144 7.11 2.57 2.81
C LEU A 144 7.68 1.65 1.71
N LEU A 145 8.26 0.51 2.10
CA LEU A 145 8.80 -0.48 1.15
C LEU A 145 7.74 -1.01 0.20
N VAL A 146 6.57 -1.39 0.72
CA VAL A 146 5.44 -1.87 -0.11
C VAL A 146 4.96 -0.78 -1.07
N ALA A 147 4.79 0.46 -0.59
CA ALA A 147 4.41 1.58 -1.45
C ALA A 147 5.44 1.84 -2.55
N SER A 148 6.74 1.81 -2.22
CA SER A 148 7.81 1.97 -3.20
C SER A 148 7.86 0.84 -4.24
N VAL A 149 7.66 -0.42 -3.83
CA VAL A 149 7.61 -1.56 -4.76
C VAL A 149 6.42 -1.43 -5.71
N LEU A 150 5.24 -1.05 -5.21
CA LEU A 150 4.06 -0.83 -6.05
C LEU A 150 4.24 0.34 -7.03
N ALA A 151 4.85 1.44 -6.58
CA ALA A 151 5.16 2.58 -7.44
C ALA A 151 6.18 2.23 -8.53
N LEU A 152 7.19 1.41 -8.21
CA LEU A 152 8.18 0.94 -9.19
C LEU A 152 7.61 -0.10 -10.16
N ALA A 153 6.57 -0.85 -9.78
CA ALA A 153 5.93 -1.85 -10.62
C ALA A 153 5.00 -1.24 -11.70
N GLN A 154 4.53 0.00 -11.52
CA GLN A 154 3.67 0.71 -12.50
C GLN A 154 4.28 0.78 -13.92
N PRO A 155 5.51 1.31 -14.13
CA PRO A 155 6.11 1.37 -15.47
C PRO A 155 6.43 -0.02 -16.06
N TRP A 156 6.51 -1.07 -15.25
CA TRP A 156 6.78 -2.43 -15.73
C TRP A 156 5.59 -3.02 -16.47
N GLY A 157 4.36 -2.58 -16.19
CA GLY A 157 3.16 -3.08 -16.87
C GLY A 157 3.19 -2.85 -18.38
N VAL A 158 3.64 -1.67 -18.82
CA VAL A 158 3.76 -1.32 -20.25
C VAL A 158 4.86 -2.14 -20.92
N TRP A 159 6.04 -2.23 -20.28
CA TRP A 159 7.15 -3.03 -20.78
C TRP A 159 6.81 -4.52 -20.90
N ALA A 160 6.17 -5.10 -19.89
CA ALA A 160 5.79 -6.51 -19.88
C ALA A 160 4.77 -6.81 -21.00
N ARG A 161 3.75 -5.97 -21.16
CA ARG A 161 2.76 -6.09 -22.25
C ARG A 161 3.40 -6.00 -23.63
N PHE A 162 4.32 -5.06 -23.79
CA PHE A 162 5.07 -4.91 -25.03
C PHE A 162 5.86 -6.18 -25.36
N HIS A 163 6.59 -6.73 -24.38
CA HIS A 163 7.34 -7.98 -24.58
C HIS A 163 6.43 -9.16 -24.91
N LEU A 164 5.30 -9.30 -24.21
CA LEU A 164 4.34 -10.38 -24.47
C LEU A 164 3.65 -10.24 -25.84
N SER A 165 3.50 -9.01 -26.35
CA SER A 165 2.83 -8.73 -27.63
C SER A 165 3.79 -8.63 -28.82
N ARG A 166 5.11 -8.66 -28.57
CA ARG A 166 6.14 -8.38 -29.56
C ARG A 166 6.03 -9.27 -30.80
N THR A 167 5.87 -10.57 -30.62
CA THR A 167 5.78 -11.53 -31.74
C THR A 167 4.54 -11.30 -32.60
N ALA A 168 3.40 -10.99 -31.96
CA ALA A 168 2.17 -10.66 -32.67
C ALA A 168 2.28 -9.33 -33.43
N LEU A 169 2.98 -8.34 -32.86
CA LEU A 169 3.28 -7.07 -33.52
C LEU A 169 4.16 -7.26 -34.75
N GLU A 170 5.26 -8.00 -34.62
CA GLU A 170 6.19 -8.27 -35.72
C GLU A 170 5.47 -8.99 -36.88
N ALA A 171 4.59 -9.95 -36.58
CA ALA A 171 3.79 -10.65 -37.59
C ALA A 171 2.80 -9.71 -38.33
N GLN A 172 2.12 -8.81 -37.61
CA GLN A 172 1.22 -7.83 -38.21
C GLN A 172 1.95 -6.81 -39.08
N ILE A 173 3.12 -6.34 -38.62
CA ILE A 173 3.95 -5.42 -39.39
C ILE A 173 4.43 -6.05 -40.69
N ALA A 174 4.85 -7.31 -40.65
CA ALA A 174 5.27 -8.04 -41.85
C ALA A 174 4.12 -8.17 -42.86
N GLY A 175 2.89 -8.42 -42.41
CA GLY A 175 1.70 -8.44 -43.28
C GLY A 175 1.38 -7.08 -43.89
N ALA A 176 1.44 -6.01 -43.10
CA ALA A 176 1.17 -4.64 -43.57
C ALA A 176 2.17 -4.17 -44.64
N GLN A 177 3.45 -4.56 -44.53
CA GLN A 177 4.47 -4.25 -45.54
C GLN A 177 4.20 -4.91 -46.90
N GLN A 178 3.44 -6.02 -46.94
CA GLN A 178 3.08 -6.73 -48.16
C GLN A 178 1.86 -6.13 -48.88
N GLY A 179 1.45 -4.90 -48.51
CA GLY A 179 0.32 -4.21 -49.12
C GLY A 179 -1.05 -4.67 -48.60
N GLN A 180 -1.09 -5.45 -47.50
CA GLN A 180 -2.34 -5.67 -46.80
C GLN A 180 -2.75 -4.35 -46.14
N ALA A 181 -3.90 -3.81 -46.55
CA ALA A 181 -4.42 -2.54 -46.08
C ALA A 181 -4.35 -2.46 -44.55
N ALA A 182 -3.82 -1.35 -44.03
CA ALA A 182 -3.72 -1.09 -42.61
C ALA A 182 -5.11 -1.18 -41.97
N ALA A 183 -5.38 -2.31 -41.30
CA ALA A 183 -6.64 -2.54 -40.63
C ALA A 183 -6.71 -1.62 -39.40
N ARG A 184 -7.68 -0.72 -39.39
CA ARG A 184 -7.96 0.17 -38.27
C ARG A 184 -8.43 -0.66 -37.07
N PHE A 185 -7.84 -0.41 -35.89
CA PHE A 185 -8.22 -0.96 -34.59
C PHE A 185 -8.23 -2.50 -34.51
N ARG A 186 -7.12 -3.07 -34.03
CA ARG A 186 -7.07 -4.50 -33.69
C ARG A 186 -6.26 -4.70 -32.43
N ARG A 187 -6.77 -5.54 -31.53
CA ARG A 187 -5.99 -6.06 -30.41
C ARG A 187 -4.86 -6.93 -30.99
N ILE A 188 -3.61 -6.50 -30.80
CA ILE A 188 -2.40 -7.23 -31.21
C ILE A 188 -1.74 -7.77 -29.94
N GLY A 189 -1.99 -9.05 -29.64
CA GLY A 189 -1.58 -9.65 -28.38
C GLY A 189 -2.30 -9.01 -27.19
N TRP A 190 -1.54 -8.33 -26.33
CA TRP A 190 -2.01 -7.63 -25.12
C TRP A 190 -2.04 -6.10 -25.30
N LEU A 191 -1.79 -5.60 -26.50
CA LEU A 191 -1.85 -4.19 -26.85
C LEU A 191 -3.09 -3.91 -27.70
N ASP A 192 -3.87 -2.91 -27.30
CA ASP A 192 -4.93 -2.35 -28.12
C ASP A 192 -4.30 -1.25 -29.00
N VAL A 193 -4.12 -1.58 -30.29
CA VAL A 193 -3.41 -0.73 -31.26
C VAL A 193 -4.42 0.09 -32.04
N GLU A 194 -4.23 1.41 -31.99
CA GLU A 194 -5.10 2.39 -32.64
C GLU A 194 -4.70 2.61 -34.10
N TYR A 195 -3.40 2.90 -34.29
CA TYR A 195 -2.81 3.22 -35.59
C TYR A 195 -1.42 2.60 -35.74
N VAL A 196 -1.14 2.12 -36.95
CA VAL A 196 0.19 1.68 -37.36
C VAL A 196 0.65 2.57 -38.50
N HIS A 197 1.64 3.41 -38.24
CA HIS A 197 2.24 4.29 -39.23
C HIS A 197 3.47 3.61 -39.84
N LEU A 198 3.38 3.30 -41.14
CA LEU A 198 4.51 2.82 -41.92
C LEU A 198 5.37 4.01 -42.38
N ASN A 199 6.67 3.79 -42.59
CA ASN A 199 7.66 4.77 -43.06
C ASN A 199 8.06 5.92 -42.11
N TRP A 200 7.82 5.81 -40.81
CA TRP A 200 8.19 6.84 -39.84
C TRP A 200 9.63 6.68 -39.30
N PRO A 201 10.47 7.73 -39.25
CA PRO A 201 10.67 8.81 -40.21
C PRO A 201 11.54 8.40 -41.42
N ARG A 202 12.03 7.14 -41.46
CA ARG A 202 12.96 6.60 -42.47
C ARG A 202 12.78 5.09 -42.66
N GLY A 203 11.57 4.64 -43.04
CA GLY A 203 11.28 3.20 -43.20
C GLY A 203 11.05 2.44 -41.88
N GLY A 204 10.91 3.14 -40.76
CA GLY A 204 10.46 2.55 -39.49
C GLY A 204 8.94 2.40 -39.43
N VAL A 205 8.48 1.70 -38.41
CA VAL A 205 7.07 1.53 -38.10
C VAL A 205 6.81 2.12 -36.72
N PHE A 206 5.84 3.03 -36.64
CA PHE A 206 5.39 3.60 -35.38
C PHE A 206 4.01 3.03 -35.05
N VAL A 207 3.88 2.43 -33.88
CA VAL A 207 2.64 1.83 -33.39
C VAL A 207 2.10 2.69 -32.26
N GLN A 208 0.94 3.31 -32.50
CA GLN A 208 0.21 4.10 -31.53
C GLN A 208 -0.81 3.21 -30.82
N THR A 209 -0.82 3.23 -29.49
CA THR A 209 -1.73 2.41 -28.68
C THR A 209 -2.81 3.28 -28.04
N GLU A 210 -4.01 2.72 -27.84
CA GLU A 210 -5.16 3.42 -27.23
C GLU A 210 -4.82 3.90 -25.81
N HIS A 211 -3.93 3.20 -25.11
CA HIS A 211 -3.51 3.57 -23.76
C HIS A 211 -2.66 4.84 -23.68
N ASP A 212 -2.24 5.39 -24.83
CA ASP A 212 -1.43 6.60 -24.94
C ASP A 212 -2.24 7.85 -25.32
N SER A 213 -3.57 7.76 -25.47
CA SER A 213 -4.38 8.84 -26.04
C SER A 213 -4.70 10.01 -25.09
N ASP A 214 -4.65 9.81 -23.76
CA ASP A 214 -5.02 10.88 -22.81
C ASP A 214 -3.97 12.00 -22.72
N ASP A 215 -2.71 11.72 -23.07
CA ASP A 215 -1.62 12.73 -23.20
C ASP A 215 -0.97 12.77 -24.61
N GLY A 216 -1.28 11.80 -25.48
CA GLY A 216 -0.85 11.74 -26.88
C GLY A 216 0.67 11.58 -27.10
N ARG A 217 1.42 11.07 -26.11
CA ARG A 217 2.88 11.24 -26.08
C ARG A 217 3.73 9.99 -26.16
N TYR A 218 3.20 8.78 -26.06
CA TYR A 218 4.03 7.57 -26.12
C TYR A 218 3.55 6.65 -27.23
N GLY A 219 4.49 5.90 -27.81
CA GLY A 219 4.24 4.88 -28.80
C GLY A 219 5.49 4.04 -29.00
N PHE A 220 5.33 2.92 -29.70
CA PHE A 220 6.44 2.01 -29.95
C PHE A 220 7.00 2.27 -31.34
N ALA A 221 8.27 2.66 -31.39
CA ALA A 221 9.00 2.83 -32.64
C ALA A 221 9.81 1.56 -32.92
N TYR A 222 9.49 0.91 -34.04
CA TYR A 222 10.33 -0.14 -34.61
C TYR A 222 11.14 0.43 -35.75
N ARG A 223 12.45 0.27 -35.67
CA ARG A 223 13.32 0.45 -36.83
C ARG A 223 13.90 -0.90 -37.17
N ALA A 224 13.53 -1.41 -38.35
CA ALA A 224 14.29 -2.49 -38.96
C ALA A 224 15.75 -2.03 -38.97
N GLY A 225 16.67 -2.87 -38.50
CA GLY A 225 18.09 -2.51 -38.57
C GLY A 225 18.41 -2.18 -40.02
N ASP A 226 19.11 -1.07 -40.28
CA ASP A 226 19.55 -0.69 -41.62
C ASP A 226 20.37 -1.85 -42.19
N SER A 227 19.72 -2.78 -42.88
CA SER A 227 20.38 -3.81 -43.65
C SER A 227 20.94 -3.05 -44.84
N GLY A 228 22.24 -2.74 -44.78
CA GLY A 228 22.97 -2.22 -45.93
C GLY A 228 22.58 -3.03 -47.16
N GLN A 229 22.25 -2.30 -48.24
CA GLN A 229 21.70 -2.80 -49.50
C GLN A 229 22.29 -4.19 -49.85
N GLY A 230 21.48 -5.25 -49.72
CA GLY A 230 21.83 -6.60 -50.17
C GLY A 230 22.00 -7.68 -49.09
N SER A 231 21.87 -7.38 -47.79
CA SER A 231 21.89 -8.39 -46.73
C SER A 231 20.49 -8.66 -46.16
N THR A 232 20.20 -9.93 -45.82
CA THR A 232 18.98 -10.33 -45.12
C THR A 232 18.73 -9.43 -43.92
N PRO A 233 17.50 -8.91 -43.72
CA PRO A 233 17.20 -7.99 -42.63
C PRO A 233 17.58 -8.62 -41.29
N GLY A 234 18.53 -8.01 -40.58
CA GLY A 234 18.89 -8.39 -39.23
C GLY A 234 17.73 -8.14 -38.26
N PRO A 235 17.73 -8.74 -37.06
CA PRO A 235 16.69 -8.53 -36.07
C PRO A 235 16.61 -7.02 -35.73
N GLY A 236 15.50 -6.38 -36.08
CA GLY A 236 15.32 -4.96 -35.84
C GLY A 236 15.31 -4.63 -34.34
N ARG A 237 15.60 -3.37 -34.03
CA ARG A 237 15.68 -2.90 -32.64
C ARG A 237 14.44 -2.07 -32.33
N TRP A 238 13.65 -2.55 -31.39
CA TRP A 238 12.55 -1.79 -30.81
C TRP A 238 13.08 -0.71 -29.87
N ARG A 239 12.51 0.50 -29.95
CA ARG A 239 12.69 1.55 -28.96
C ARG A 239 11.32 2.12 -28.58
N ILE A 240 11.18 2.48 -27.32
CA ILE A 240 10.06 3.29 -26.85
C ILE A 240 10.48 4.74 -27.10
N GLU A 241 9.75 5.45 -27.95
CA GLU A 241 10.00 6.84 -28.26
C GLU A 241 8.74 7.63 -27.92
N GLN A 242 8.92 8.86 -27.39
CA GLN A 242 7.79 9.75 -27.25
C GLN A 242 7.35 10.20 -28.65
N GLY A 243 6.10 9.93 -28.98
CA GLY A 243 5.52 10.32 -30.26
C GLY A 243 5.40 11.85 -30.38
N PRO A 244 5.37 12.40 -31.60
CA PRO A 244 5.11 13.83 -31.80
C PRO A 244 3.73 14.20 -31.25
N ALA A 245 3.65 15.26 -30.46
CA ALA A 245 2.49 15.59 -29.62
C ALA A 245 1.16 15.83 -30.36
N ARG A 246 1.15 15.99 -31.70
CA ARG A 246 -0.08 16.08 -32.51
C ARG A 246 0.19 15.60 -33.94
N TRP A 247 -0.54 14.57 -34.35
CA TRP A 247 -0.78 14.26 -35.76
C TRP A 247 -2.26 14.47 -36.03
N HIS A 248 -2.59 15.53 -36.77
CA HIS A 248 -3.88 15.56 -37.45
C HIS A 248 -3.70 14.86 -38.80
N PRO A 249 -4.57 13.89 -39.16
CA PRO A 249 -4.54 13.24 -40.46
C PRO A 249 -4.73 14.24 -41.61
#